data_AF-A0A7T7CAW8-F1
#
_entry.id   AF-A0A7T7CAW8-F1
#
_cell.length_a   1.000
_cell.length_b   1.000
_cell.length_c   1.000
_cell.angle_alpha   90.00
_cell.angle_beta   90.00
_cell.angle_gamma   90.00
#
_symmetry.space_group_name_H-M   'P 1'
#
loop_
_entity.id
_entity.type
_entity.pdbx_description
1 polymer ?
#
loop_
_entity_poly.entity_id
_entity_poly.type
_entity_poly.pdbx_seq_one_letter_code
_entity_poly.pdbx_strand_id
1 'polypeptide(L)'
;MITPGKTIGILGGGQLGRMMALEAKAMGYRIAVLEPEPDSPTAQVADEEIVAPYDDATAIRKLAAISDVVTFEFENVDATTAAILSEEQKLPQGVDLLRICQHRLREKEALTSAGLNVAPYAEVTSEEDLRQGIEKLGTPSVLKTCRGGYDGKGQVVIKDKDEVSAAFRQLKDTGDLVLEQWVAFAKEISVIVTRTKAGEIVTFPVAENDHEDNILKRTVVPAQVGEKAEQSARGMAETFAENIALVGTLAMEMFYLEDGSLYVNELAPRPHNSGHYSIDACNVSQFHLHIRAICGWPLIKPESTTPVVMDNVLGEHVEKAIEIIPAYRNAFLHLYGKEEARPGRKMGHVNITGKTREETLIESEKLAIRS
;
A
#
# COMPACT_ATOMS: atom_id res chain seq x y z
N MET A 1 6.42 21.61 -13.18
CA MET A 1 5.28 21.64 -12.25
C MET A 1 4.01 21.67 -13.09
N ILE A 2 3.05 20.78 -12.81
CA ILE A 2 1.74 20.74 -13.45
C ILE A 2 0.80 21.62 -12.60
N THR A 3 0.10 22.58 -13.20
CA THR A 3 -0.76 23.55 -12.49
C THR A 3 -2.23 23.09 -12.47
N PRO A 4 -3.10 23.64 -11.61
CA PRO A 4 -4.52 23.27 -11.60
C PRO A 4 -5.19 23.65 -12.93
N GLY A 5 -6.29 22.98 -13.25
CA GLY A 5 -6.97 23.03 -14.55
C GLY A 5 -6.40 22.05 -15.59
N LYS A 6 -5.26 21.41 -15.30
CA LYS A 6 -4.66 20.34 -16.10
C LYS A 6 -5.27 18.97 -15.78
N THR A 7 -5.01 17.99 -16.64
CA THR A 7 -5.57 16.63 -16.49
C THR A 7 -4.55 15.66 -15.90
N ILE A 8 -4.93 14.96 -14.84
CA ILE A 8 -4.19 13.81 -14.28
C ILE A 8 -4.85 12.53 -14.80
N GLY A 9 -4.06 11.67 -15.44
CA GLY A 9 -4.46 10.32 -15.84
C GLY A 9 -4.16 9.32 -14.73
N ILE A 10 -5.12 8.46 -14.42
CA ILE A 10 -4.97 7.39 -13.42
C ILE A 10 -5.16 6.04 -14.12
N LEU A 11 -4.14 5.19 -14.05
CA LEU A 11 -4.24 3.79 -14.45
C LEU A 11 -4.76 2.96 -13.27
N GLY A 12 -5.96 2.39 -13.43
CA GLY A 12 -6.72 1.70 -12.40
C GLY A 12 -7.85 2.58 -11.82
N GLY A 13 -9.02 1.98 -11.67
CA GLY A 13 -10.27 2.63 -11.32
C GLY A 13 -10.82 2.29 -9.93
N GLY A 14 -10.06 1.59 -9.10
CA GLY A 14 -10.39 1.23 -7.73
C GLY A 14 -10.49 2.40 -6.74
N GLN A 15 -10.53 2.06 -5.45
CA GLN A 15 -10.76 3.05 -4.40
C GLN A 15 -9.58 4.02 -4.19
N LEU A 16 -8.36 3.61 -4.53
CA LEU A 16 -7.17 4.42 -4.31
C LEU A 16 -7.13 5.56 -5.33
N GLY A 17 -7.39 5.25 -6.60
CA GLY A 17 -7.61 6.20 -7.67
C GLY A 17 -8.78 7.15 -7.38
N ARG A 18 -9.87 6.64 -6.79
CA ARG A 18 -11.01 7.48 -6.36
C ARG A 18 -10.56 8.53 -5.35
N MET A 19 -9.84 8.12 -4.31
CA MET A 19 -9.37 9.05 -3.27
C MET A 19 -8.29 10.01 -3.78
N MET A 20 -7.41 9.58 -4.70
CA MET A 20 -6.52 10.48 -5.45
C MET A 20 -7.32 11.52 -6.25
N ALA A 21 -8.34 11.08 -6.99
CA ALA A 21 -9.17 11.92 -7.84
C ALA A 21 -9.95 12.96 -7.02
N LEU A 22 -10.49 12.59 -5.86
CA LEU A 22 -11.19 13.51 -4.96
C LEU A 22 -10.28 14.65 -4.47
N GLU A 23 -9.05 14.34 -4.04
CA GLU A 23 -8.06 15.34 -3.63
C GLU A 23 -7.61 16.22 -4.80
N ALA A 24 -7.35 15.61 -5.96
CA ALA A 24 -6.98 16.33 -7.17
C ALA A 24 -8.09 17.28 -7.65
N LYS A 25 -9.36 16.86 -7.58
CA LYS A 25 -10.52 17.69 -7.89
C LYS A 25 -10.65 18.87 -6.91
N ALA A 26 -10.41 18.65 -5.62
CA ALA A 26 -10.38 19.73 -4.62
C ALA A 26 -9.28 20.77 -4.92
N MET A 27 -8.17 20.33 -5.53
CA MET A 27 -7.10 21.21 -6.01
C MET A 27 -7.39 21.85 -7.38
N GLY A 28 -8.48 21.48 -8.07
CA GLY A 28 -8.88 22.02 -9.37
C GLY A 28 -8.32 21.29 -10.59
N TYR A 29 -7.82 20.06 -10.46
CA TYR A 29 -7.42 19.23 -11.61
C TYR A 29 -8.62 18.52 -12.26
N ARG A 30 -8.46 18.20 -13.54
CA ARG A 30 -9.31 17.25 -14.26
C ARG A 30 -8.75 15.84 -14.11
N ILE A 31 -9.61 14.83 -14.20
CA ILE A 31 -9.24 13.42 -14.02
C ILE A 31 -9.66 12.62 -15.24
N ALA A 32 -8.72 11.84 -15.77
CA ALA A 32 -8.99 10.76 -16.71
C ALA A 32 -8.63 9.43 -16.05
N VAL A 33 -9.43 8.39 -16.27
CA VAL A 33 -9.15 7.05 -15.73
C VAL A 33 -9.19 6.00 -16.84
N LEU A 34 -8.31 5.01 -16.74
CA LEU A 34 -8.36 3.77 -17.53
C LEU A 34 -8.62 2.59 -16.60
N GLU A 35 -9.71 1.86 -16.86
CA GLU A 35 -10.14 0.69 -16.08
C GLU A 35 -10.86 -0.33 -16.98
N PRO A 36 -10.64 -1.66 -16.79
CA PRO A 36 -11.37 -2.71 -17.51
C PRO A 36 -12.90 -2.67 -17.38
N GLU A 37 -13.43 -2.32 -16.21
CA GLU A 37 -14.86 -2.29 -15.93
C GLU A 37 -15.40 -0.85 -15.92
N PRO A 38 -16.57 -0.59 -16.54
CA PRO A 38 -17.20 0.72 -16.47
C PRO A 38 -17.71 1.01 -15.05
N ASP A 39 -17.94 2.29 -14.75
CA ASP A 39 -18.50 2.77 -13.47
C ASP A 39 -17.68 2.35 -12.23
N SER A 40 -16.37 2.21 -12.44
CA SER A 40 -15.43 1.96 -11.36
C SER A 40 -15.45 3.09 -10.32
N PRO A 41 -15.05 2.82 -9.06
CA PRO A 41 -14.96 3.84 -8.01
C PRO A 41 -14.30 5.16 -8.42
N THR A 42 -13.25 5.12 -9.24
CA THR A 42 -12.57 6.31 -9.77
C THR A 42 -13.35 6.95 -10.91
N ALA A 43 -13.94 6.17 -11.82
CA ALA A 43 -14.73 6.68 -12.94
C ALA A 43 -15.93 7.51 -12.47
N GLN A 44 -16.56 7.11 -11.36
CA GLN A 44 -17.66 7.85 -10.71
C GLN A 44 -17.30 9.31 -10.32
N VAL A 45 -16.01 9.65 -10.24
CA VAL A 45 -15.53 10.99 -9.93
C VAL A 45 -14.60 11.56 -11.01
N ALA A 46 -14.37 10.84 -12.11
CA ALA A 46 -13.53 11.25 -13.22
C ALA A 46 -14.27 12.20 -14.17
N ASP A 47 -13.52 12.97 -14.96
CA ASP A 47 -14.08 13.74 -16.08
C ASP A 47 -14.15 12.92 -17.38
N GLU A 48 -13.24 11.96 -17.54
CA GLU A 48 -13.12 11.10 -18.71
C GLU A 48 -12.86 9.66 -18.26
N GLU A 49 -13.59 8.70 -18.83
CA GLU A 49 -13.44 7.27 -18.57
C GLU A 49 -13.01 6.54 -19.85
N ILE A 50 -11.96 5.72 -19.75
CA ILE A 50 -11.49 4.83 -20.80
C ILE A 50 -11.67 3.40 -20.31
N VAL A 51 -12.71 2.74 -20.83
CA VAL A 51 -13.01 1.34 -20.50
C VAL A 51 -12.19 0.41 -21.39
N ALA A 52 -11.11 -0.16 -20.86
CA ALA A 52 -10.22 -1.05 -21.59
C ALA A 52 -9.34 -1.90 -20.64
N PRO A 53 -8.88 -3.08 -21.07
CA PRO A 53 -7.86 -3.84 -20.35
C PRO A 53 -6.59 -3.02 -20.09
N TYR A 54 -5.90 -3.30 -18.98
CA TYR A 54 -4.69 -2.55 -18.61
C TYR A 54 -3.54 -2.74 -19.60
N ASP A 55 -3.53 -3.79 -20.41
CA ASP A 55 -2.49 -4.09 -21.41
C ASP A 55 -2.85 -3.60 -22.83
N ASP A 56 -3.97 -2.86 -23.00
CA ASP A 56 -4.37 -2.29 -24.28
C ASP A 56 -3.51 -1.06 -24.63
N ALA A 57 -2.51 -1.28 -25.48
CA ALA A 57 -1.59 -0.26 -25.99
C ALA A 57 -2.27 0.96 -26.65
N THR A 58 -3.46 0.80 -27.21
CA THR A 58 -4.22 1.91 -27.81
C THR A 58 -4.88 2.74 -26.72
N ALA A 59 -5.50 2.09 -25.74
CA ALA A 59 -6.14 2.75 -24.61
C ALA A 59 -5.13 3.50 -23.74
N ILE A 60 -3.96 2.93 -23.49
CA ILE A 60 -2.88 3.57 -22.71
C ILE A 60 -2.38 4.83 -23.43
N ARG A 61 -2.16 4.77 -24.74
CA ARG A 61 -1.79 5.96 -25.53
C ARG A 61 -2.89 7.02 -25.52
N LYS A 62 -4.16 6.61 -25.55
CA LYS A 62 -5.29 7.54 -25.41
C LYS A 62 -5.26 8.23 -24.04
N LEU A 63 -5.08 7.48 -22.94
CA LEU A 63 -4.94 8.05 -21.60
C LEU A 63 -3.78 9.04 -21.55
N ALA A 64 -2.59 8.62 -22.01
CA ALA A 64 -1.43 9.49 -22.06
C ALA A 64 -1.69 10.76 -22.88
N ALA A 65 -2.35 10.67 -24.03
CA ALA A 65 -2.63 11.81 -24.90
C ALA A 65 -3.51 12.88 -24.23
N ILE A 66 -4.51 12.49 -23.44
CA ILE A 66 -5.45 13.42 -22.79
C ILE A 66 -4.97 13.93 -21.42
N SER A 67 -3.88 13.38 -20.89
CA SER A 67 -3.31 13.72 -19.59
C SER A 67 -2.07 14.62 -19.71
N ASP A 68 -1.90 15.56 -18.78
CA ASP A 68 -0.65 16.31 -18.61
C ASP A 68 0.36 15.53 -17.75
N VAL A 69 -0.12 14.63 -16.88
CA VAL A 69 0.67 13.68 -16.09
C VAL A 69 -0.14 12.40 -15.85
N VAL A 70 0.51 11.25 -15.78
CA VAL A 70 -0.09 9.94 -15.51
C VAL A 70 0.47 9.38 -14.19
N THR A 71 -0.39 8.74 -13.41
CA THR A 71 -0.05 7.91 -12.24
C THR A 71 -0.79 6.57 -12.33
N PHE A 72 -0.47 5.64 -11.43
CA PHE A 72 -1.14 4.34 -11.28
C PHE A 72 -1.62 4.18 -9.83
N GLU A 73 -2.72 3.47 -9.64
CA GLU A 73 -3.24 3.17 -8.30
C GLU A 73 -2.90 1.75 -7.80
N PHE A 74 -2.40 0.87 -8.67
CA PHE A 74 -2.09 -0.53 -8.35
C PHE A 74 -0.73 -0.93 -8.90
N GLU A 75 -0.12 -1.97 -8.31
CA GLU A 75 1.28 -2.36 -8.58
C GLU A 75 1.46 -3.23 -9.81
N ASN A 76 0.41 -3.92 -10.26
CA ASN A 76 0.49 -4.92 -11.33
C ASN A 76 0.37 -4.30 -12.73
N VAL A 77 1.09 -3.20 -12.97
CA VAL A 77 1.22 -2.61 -14.32
C VAL A 77 2.14 -3.50 -15.16
N ASP A 78 1.66 -3.95 -16.31
CA ASP A 78 2.44 -4.82 -17.19
C ASP A 78 3.58 -4.05 -17.90
N ALA A 79 4.52 -4.82 -18.46
CA ALA A 79 5.71 -4.27 -19.09
C ALA A 79 5.40 -3.43 -20.35
N THR A 80 4.34 -3.76 -21.10
CA THR A 80 3.92 -3.00 -22.29
C THR A 80 3.44 -1.63 -21.87
N THR A 81 2.59 -1.56 -20.84
CA THR A 81 2.06 -0.32 -20.29
C THR A 81 3.15 0.56 -19.71
N ALA A 82 4.05 -0.04 -18.94
CA ALA A 82 5.23 0.64 -18.41
C ALA A 82 6.09 1.25 -19.53
N ALA A 83 6.34 0.50 -20.61
CA ALA A 83 7.14 0.97 -21.74
C ALA A 83 6.49 2.17 -22.44
N ILE A 84 5.19 2.09 -22.75
CA ILE A 84 4.45 3.18 -23.42
C ILE A 84 4.46 4.45 -22.56
N LEU A 85 4.14 4.33 -21.26
CA LEU A 85 4.12 5.49 -20.36
C LEU A 85 5.50 6.12 -20.16
N SER A 86 6.55 5.31 -20.23
CA SER A 86 7.94 5.77 -20.21
C SER A 86 8.32 6.54 -21.48
N GLU A 87 7.93 6.04 -22.66
CA GLU A 87 8.14 6.70 -23.95
C GLU A 87 7.44 8.06 -24.03
N GLU A 88 6.21 8.15 -23.54
CA GLU A 88 5.42 9.39 -23.49
C GLU A 88 5.98 10.42 -22.48
N GLN A 89 6.87 10.00 -21.57
CA GLN A 89 7.47 10.82 -20.50
C GLN A 89 6.45 11.49 -19.57
N LYS A 90 5.28 10.86 -19.40
CA LYS A 90 4.18 11.38 -18.56
C LYS A 90 4.06 10.70 -17.20
N LEU A 91 4.87 9.66 -16.93
CA LEU A 91 4.86 8.93 -15.66
C LEU A 91 6.09 9.32 -14.81
N PRO A 92 5.99 10.33 -13.94
CA PRO A 92 7.13 10.83 -13.16
C PRO A 92 7.62 9.83 -12.12
N GLN A 93 6.77 8.88 -11.68
CA GLN A 93 7.13 7.74 -10.83
C GLN A 93 8.19 6.83 -11.47
N GLY A 94 8.30 6.84 -12.80
CA GLY A 94 9.08 5.86 -13.53
C GLY A 94 8.50 4.44 -13.41
N VAL A 95 9.24 3.47 -13.94
CA VAL A 95 8.81 2.07 -14.01
C VAL A 95 9.69 1.13 -13.20
N ASP A 96 10.88 1.59 -12.80
CA ASP A 96 11.86 0.74 -12.11
C ASP A 96 11.37 0.33 -10.72
N LEU A 97 10.73 1.26 -9.99
CA LEU A 97 10.15 0.95 -8.68
C LEU A 97 9.04 -0.11 -8.76
N LEU A 98 8.17 -0.03 -9.77
CA LEU A 98 7.18 -1.07 -10.04
C LEU A 98 7.85 -2.43 -10.28
N ARG A 99 8.92 -2.48 -11.08
CA ARG A 99 9.66 -3.71 -11.38
C ARG A 99 10.36 -4.31 -10.15
N ILE A 100 10.74 -3.48 -9.19
CA ILE A 100 11.32 -3.89 -7.90
C ILE A 100 10.22 -4.48 -7.02
N CYS A 101 9.14 -3.73 -6.74
CA CYS A 101 8.07 -4.16 -5.83
C CYS A 101 7.23 -5.33 -6.35
N GLN A 102 7.16 -5.53 -7.67
CA GLN A 102 6.48 -6.70 -8.26
C GLN A 102 7.22 -8.04 -8.04
N HIS A 103 8.44 -8.04 -7.48
CA HIS A 103 9.24 -9.24 -7.32
C HIS A 103 9.95 -9.30 -5.97
N ARG A 104 9.49 -10.17 -5.06
CA ARG A 104 9.99 -10.24 -3.66
C ARG A 104 11.52 -10.33 -3.53
N LEU A 105 12.21 -11.11 -4.37
CA LEU A 105 13.68 -11.15 -4.32
C LEU A 105 14.33 -9.80 -4.70
N ARG A 106 13.82 -9.11 -5.73
CA ARG A 106 14.38 -7.82 -6.17
C ARG A 106 14.09 -6.74 -5.13
N GLU A 107 12.91 -6.79 -4.54
CA GLU A 107 12.53 -5.91 -3.43
C GLU A 107 13.49 -6.09 -2.24
N LYS A 108 13.75 -7.33 -1.82
CA LYS A 108 14.71 -7.61 -0.73
C LYS A 108 16.14 -7.21 -1.08
N GLU A 109 16.58 -7.46 -2.31
CA GLU A 109 17.88 -7.00 -2.80
C GLU A 109 18.00 -5.47 -2.78
N ALA A 110 16.96 -4.75 -3.21
CA ALA A 110 16.94 -3.29 -3.18
C ALA A 110 16.98 -2.75 -1.74
N LEU A 111 16.20 -3.35 -0.84
CA LEU A 111 16.17 -2.98 0.58
C LEU A 111 17.52 -3.23 1.26
N THR A 112 18.11 -4.41 1.07
CA THR A 112 19.41 -4.75 1.66
C THR A 112 20.55 -3.92 1.07
N SER A 113 20.51 -3.62 -0.24
CA SER A 113 21.47 -2.73 -0.90
C SER A 113 21.37 -1.29 -0.38
N ALA A 114 20.18 -0.86 0.05
CA ALA A 114 19.97 0.42 0.74
C ALA A 114 20.37 0.38 2.24
N GLY A 115 20.94 -0.74 2.72
CA GLY A 115 21.36 -0.91 4.11
C GLY A 115 20.20 -1.14 5.10
N LEU A 116 19.03 -1.52 4.60
CA LEU A 116 17.85 -1.76 5.43
C LEU A 116 17.73 -3.23 5.84
N ASN A 117 17.25 -3.44 7.06
CA ASN A 117 17.00 -4.77 7.59
C ASN A 117 15.74 -5.37 6.94
N VAL A 118 15.86 -6.60 6.45
CA VAL A 118 14.74 -7.45 6.00
C VAL A 118 14.86 -8.81 6.69
N ALA A 119 13.76 -9.56 6.76
CA ALA A 119 13.83 -10.93 7.24
C ALA A 119 14.89 -11.70 6.43
N PRO A 120 15.82 -12.44 7.08
CA PRO A 120 16.79 -13.27 6.38
C PRO A 120 16.10 -14.17 5.35
N TYR A 121 16.64 -14.22 4.14
CA TYR A 121 15.98 -14.85 3.00
C TYR A 121 16.94 -15.65 2.12
N ALA A 122 16.37 -16.56 1.33
CA ALA A 122 17.08 -17.34 0.32
C ALA A 122 16.23 -17.49 -0.94
N GLU A 123 16.86 -17.36 -2.10
CA GLU A 123 16.26 -17.75 -3.38
C GLU A 123 16.07 -19.27 -3.43
N VAL A 124 14.93 -19.71 -3.97
CA VAL A 124 14.58 -21.13 -4.08
C VAL A 124 14.15 -21.42 -5.51
N THR A 125 14.97 -22.16 -6.25
CA THR A 125 14.68 -22.61 -7.63
C THR A 125 14.44 -24.13 -7.72
N SER A 126 14.76 -24.86 -6.65
CA SER A 126 14.62 -26.30 -6.54
C SER A 126 14.30 -26.74 -5.10
N GLU A 127 13.87 -27.99 -4.93
CA GLU A 127 13.65 -28.57 -3.59
C GLU A 127 14.95 -28.61 -2.77
N GLU A 128 16.09 -28.81 -3.44
CA GLU A 128 17.40 -28.81 -2.80
C GLU A 128 17.77 -27.42 -2.28
N ASP A 129 17.50 -26.35 -3.06
CA ASP A 129 17.68 -24.97 -2.58
C ASP A 129 16.82 -24.70 -1.35
N LEU A 130 15.58 -25.21 -1.33
CA LEU A 130 14.70 -25.07 -0.16
C LEU A 130 15.29 -25.79 1.06
N ARG A 131 15.80 -27.01 0.91
CA ARG A 131 16.47 -27.75 1.99
C ARG A 131 17.66 -26.98 2.54
N GLN A 132 18.52 -26.47 1.66
CA GLN A 132 19.69 -25.68 2.06
C GLN A 132 19.29 -24.34 2.71
N GLY A 133 18.24 -23.70 2.21
CA GLY A 133 17.66 -22.50 2.80
C GLY A 133 17.18 -22.75 4.22
N ILE A 134 16.48 -23.86 4.46
CA ILE A 134 16.00 -24.27 5.79
C ILE A 134 17.15 -24.59 6.74
N GLU A 135 18.24 -25.20 6.26
CA GLU A 135 19.44 -25.42 7.07
C GLU A 135 20.09 -24.12 7.52
N LYS A 136 20.07 -23.08 6.67
CA LYS A 136 20.65 -21.76 6.96
C LYS A 136 19.75 -20.87 7.83
N LEU A 137 18.46 -20.81 7.50
CA LEU A 137 17.50 -19.87 8.11
C LEU A 137 16.77 -20.47 9.31
N GLY A 138 16.73 -21.80 9.41
CA GLY A 138 15.98 -22.53 10.43
C GLY A 138 14.48 -22.60 10.18
N THR A 139 13.77 -23.14 11.16
CA THR A 139 12.30 -23.15 11.23
C THR A 139 11.85 -22.49 12.56
N PRO A 140 10.66 -21.86 12.60
CA PRO A 140 9.73 -21.69 11.48
C PRO A 140 10.25 -20.74 10.40
N SER A 141 9.80 -20.95 9.18
CA SER A 141 10.07 -20.10 8.01
C SER A 141 8.87 -20.10 7.08
N VAL A 142 8.86 -19.22 6.08
CA VAL A 142 7.76 -19.11 5.13
C VAL A 142 8.31 -19.10 3.71
N LEU A 143 7.81 -20.01 2.88
CA LEU A 143 8.08 -20.07 1.45
C LEU A 143 7.02 -19.25 0.72
N LYS A 144 7.43 -18.29 -0.10
CA LYS A 144 6.52 -17.40 -0.84
C LYS A 144 6.82 -17.43 -2.34
N THR A 145 5.80 -17.23 -3.16
CA THR A 145 5.97 -16.88 -4.57
C THR A 145 6.54 -15.48 -4.70
N CYS A 146 7.49 -15.27 -5.62
CA CYS A 146 8.08 -13.95 -5.82
C CYS A 146 7.13 -12.96 -6.48
N ARG A 147 6.14 -13.44 -7.24
CA ARG A 147 5.14 -12.62 -7.95
C ARG A 147 3.73 -13.06 -7.59
N GLY A 148 2.78 -12.12 -7.71
CA GLY A 148 1.34 -12.40 -7.65
C GLY A 148 0.81 -12.90 -6.31
N GLY A 149 1.63 -12.92 -5.25
CA GLY A 149 1.18 -13.20 -3.89
C GLY A 149 0.59 -11.95 -3.25
N TYR A 150 -0.61 -12.06 -2.70
CA TYR A 150 -1.34 -10.98 -2.02
C TYR A 150 -2.28 -11.59 -0.96
N ASP A 151 -2.58 -10.86 0.11
CA ASP A 151 -3.50 -11.28 1.18
C ASP A 151 -3.28 -12.75 1.63
N GLY A 152 -2.01 -13.16 1.80
CA GLY A 152 -1.63 -14.51 2.22
C GLY A 152 -1.73 -15.61 1.15
N LYS A 153 -2.06 -15.29 -0.11
CA LYS A 153 -1.97 -16.23 -1.23
C LYS A 153 -0.54 -16.39 -1.72
N GLY A 154 -0.20 -17.60 -2.18
CA GLY A 154 1.13 -17.89 -2.70
C GLY A 154 2.19 -18.04 -1.61
N GLN A 155 1.81 -18.44 -0.39
CA GLN A 155 2.77 -18.70 0.68
C GLN A 155 2.43 -19.97 1.47
N VAL A 156 3.47 -20.63 1.99
CA VAL A 156 3.38 -21.83 2.83
C VAL A 156 4.34 -21.67 4.01
N VAL A 157 3.79 -21.78 5.23
CA VAL A 157 4.59 -21.77 6.46
C VAL A 157 5.17 -23.17 6.68
N ILE A 158 6.48 -23.23 6.89
CA ILE A 158 7.26 -24.44 7.18
C ILE A 158 7.65 -24.39 8.65
N LYS A 159 7.00 -25.21 9.48
CA LYS A 159 7.24 -25.29 10.93
C LYS A 159 8.30 -26.33 11.26
N ASP A 160 8.39 -27.39 10.46
CA ASP A 160 9.34 -28.48 10.63
C ASP A 160 10.07 -28.79 9.32
N LYS A 161 11.31 -29.31 9.44
CA LYS A 161 12.14 -29.72 8.29
C LYS A 161 11.50 -30.84 7.47
N ASP A 162 10.63 -31.65 8.07
CA ASP A 162 9.92 -32.72 7.37
C ASP A 162 8.83 -32.21 6.42
N GLU A 163 8.42 -30.93 6.54
CA GLU A 163 7.39 -30.30 5.70
C GLU A 163 7.95 -29.77 4.37
N VAL A 164 9.27 -29.74 4.20
CA VAL A 164 9.97 -29.12 3.06
C VAL A 164 9.49 -29.64 1.70
N SER A 165 9.43 -30.96 1.51
CA SER A 165 8.99 -31.56 0.24
C SER A 165 7.51 -31.30 -0.05
N ALA A 166 6.67 -31.14 0.97
CA ALA A 166 5.26 -30.81 0.79
C ALA A 166 5.10 -29.33 0.39
N ALA A 167 5.80 -28.43 1.10
CA ALA A 167 5.77 -27.00 0.82
C ALA A 167 6.30 -26.66 -0.58
N PHE A 168 7.42 -27.26 -0.99
CA PHE A 168 7.96 -27.04 -2.34
C PHE A 168 6.96 -27.48 -3.43
N ARG A 169 6.38 -28.68 -3.29
CA ARG A 169 5.41 -29.20 -4.28
C ARG A 169 4.18 -28.32 -4.44
N GLN A 170 3.78 -27.58 -3.40
CA GLN A 170 2.62 -26.69 -3.46
C GLN A 170 2.87 -25.44 -4.30
N LEU A 171 4.12 -24.95 -4.36
CA LEU A 171 4.45 -23.67 -5.01
C LEU A 171 5.38 -23.79 -6.23
N LYS A 172 6.04 -24.94 -6.46
CA LYS A 172 7.05 -25.11 -7.52
C LYS A 172 6.62 -24.71 -8.93
N ASP A 173 5.33 -24.82 -9.25
CA ASP A 173 4.80 -24.55 -10.59
C ASP A 173 4.33 -23.09 -10.75
N THR A 174 4.63 -22.24 -9.77
CA THR A 174 4.21 -20.82 -9.75
C THR A 174 5.32 -19.84 -10.15
N GLY A 175 6.52 -20.34 -10.46
CA GLY A 175 7.69 -19.56 -10.85
C GLY A 175 8.69 -19.40 -9.70
N ASP A 176 9.41 -18.27 -9.68
CA ASP A 176 10.48 -18.00 -8.73
C ASP A 176 9.94 -17.96 -7.28
N LEU A 177 10.65 -18.62 -6.35
CA LEU A 177 10.28 -18.69 -4.94
C LEU A 177 11.34 -18.05 -4.04
N VAL A 178 10.90 -17.56 -2.89
CA VAL A 178 11.76 -17.04 -1.83
C VAL A 178 11.38 -17.69 -0.50
N LEU A 179 12.39 -18.19 0.21
CA LEU A 179 12.26 -18.61 1.60
C LEU A 179 12.64 -17.44 2.50
N GLU A 180 11.82 -17.15 3.50
CA GLU A 180 12.08 -16.13 4.50
C GLU A 180 12.03 -16.74 5.90
N GLN A 181 12.96 -16.33 6.76
CA GLN A 181 12.89 -16.67 8.18
C GLN A 181 11.62 -16.10 8.80
N TRP A 182 10.96 -16.87 9.66
CA TRP A 182 9.81 -16.38 10.40
C TRP A 182 10.26 -15.34 11.43
N VAL A 183 9.75 -14.12 11.32
CA VAL A 183 10.04 -13.04 12.26
C VAL A 183 9.02 -13.08 13.39
N ALA A 184 9.47 -13.31 14.63
CA ALA A 184 8.63 -13.23 15.81
C ALA A 184 8.47 -11.75 16.22
N PHE A 185 7.54 -11.05 15.56
CA PHE A 185 7.28 -9.64 15.80
C PHE A 185 6.29 -9.42 16.94
N ALA A 186 6.43 -8.29 17.64
CA ALA A 186 5.50 -7.82 18.66
C ALA A 186 4.37 -6.99 18.04
N LYS A 187 4.66 -6.25 16.97
CA LYS A 187 3.69 -5.44 16.22
C LYS A 187 4.04 -5.41 14.74
N GLU A 188 3.03 -5.25 13.90
CA GLU A 188 3.23 -4.77 12.53
C GLU A 188 3.00 -3.26 12.51
N ILE A 189 3.89 -2.54 11.84
CA ILE A 189 3.79 -1.09 11.68
C ILE A 189 3.97 -0.71 10.21
N SER A 190 3.57 0.49 9.84
CA SER A 190 3.89 1.05 8.52
C SER A 190 4.22 2.52 8.58
N VAL A 191 5.05 2.95 7.63
CA VAL A 191 5.32 4.37 7.35
C VAL A 191 4.93 4.67 5.92
N ILE A 192 4.12 5.72 5.75
CA ILE A 192 3.85 6.30 4.44
C ILE A 192 4.87 7.41 4.21
N VAL A 193 5.66 7.29 3.14
CA VAL A 193 6.62 8.31 2.70
C VAL A 193 6.20 8.85 1.34
N THR A 194 6.34 10.16 1.15
CA THR A 194 6.11 10.82 -0.13
C THR A 194 7.35 11.62 -0.53
N ARG A 195 7.77 11.49 -1.78
CA ARG A 195 8.91 12.21 -2.33
C ARG A 195 8.56 12.88 -3.67
N THR A 196 9.02 14.10 -3.88
CA THR A 196 8.91 14.79 -5.18
C THR A 196 10.08 14.44 -6.10
N LYS A 197 9.93 14.71 -7.40
CA LYS A 197 11.06 14.63 -8.35
C LYS A 197 12.23 15.56 -7.98
N ALA A 198 11.97 16.63 -7.22
CA ALA A 198 12.99 17.56 -6.74
C ALA A 198 13.74 17.04 -5.49
N GLY A 199 13.34 15.91 -4.92
CA GLY A 199 13.97 15.30 -3.75
C GLY A 199 13.43 15.76 -2.41
N GLU A 200 12.35 16.56 -2.38
CA GLU A 200 11.66 16.84 -1.11
C GLU A 200 10.96 15.58 -0.62
N ILE A 201 11.24 15.17 0.62
CA ILE A 201 10.70 13.97 1.27
C ILE A 201 9.94 14.37 2.52
N VAL A 202 8.77 13.79 2.73
CA VAL A 202 8.03 13.84 4.00
C VAL A 202 7.47 12.46 4.35
N THR A 203 7.36 12.19 5.65
CA THR A 203 6.75 10.97 6.19
C THR A 203 5.52 11.29 7.00
N PHE A 204 4.52 10.42 6.95
CA PHE A 204 3.41 10.40 7.89
C PHE A 204 3.82 9.82 9.26
N PRO A 205 3.02 10.07 10.31
CA PRO A 205 3.13 9.33 11.58
C PRO A 205 3.16 7.81 11.38
N VAL A 206 3.91 7.12 12.24
CA VAL A 206 3.96 5.65 12.21
C VAL A 206 2.60 5.09 12.63
N ALA A 207 2.10 4.17 11.82
CA ALA A 207 0.85 3.44 12.05
C ALA A 207 1.14 2.03 12.57
N GLU A 208 0.36 1.57 13.55
CA GLU A 208 0.31 0.17 14.01
C GLU A 208 -0.82 -0.54 13.28
N ASN A 209 -0.56 -1.73 12.73
CA ASN A 209 -1.48 -2.44 11.84
C ASN A 209 -1.81 -3.82 12.40
N ASP A 210 -3.10 -4.12 12.50
CA ASP A 210 -3.58 -5.46 12.82
C ASP A 210 -4.16 -6.11 11.56
N HIS A 211 -3.69 -7.32 11.26
CA HIS A 211 -4.17 -8.14 10.15
C HIS A 211 -5.01 -9.31 10.68
N GLU A 212 -6.08 -9.64 9.95
CA GLU A 212 -6.94 -10.79 10.19
C GLU A 212 -7.09 -11.55 8.87
N ASP A 213 -6.78 -12.83 8.87
CA ASP A 213 -6.71 -13.66 7.65
C ASP A 213 -5.84 -13.05 6.53
N ASN A 214 -4.73 -12.41 6.93
CA ASN A 214 -3.80 -11.66 6.06
C ASN A 214 -4.42 -10.43 5.36
N ILE A 215 -5.57 -9.94 5.82
CA ILE A 215 -6.20 -8.71 5.34
C ILE A 215 -6.12 -7.66 6.45
N LEU A 216 -5.69 -6.44 6.10
CA LEU A 216 -5.66 -5.33 7.06
C LEU A 216 -7.03 -5.16 7.71
N LYS A 217 -7.09 -5.32 9.03
CA LYS A 217 -8.30 -5.12 9.84
C LYS A 217 -8.37 -3.69 10.33
N ARG A 218 -7.28 -3.27 10.97
CA ARG A 218 -7.23 -2.05 11.75
C ARG A 218 -5.88 -1.37 11.60
N THR A 219 -5.90 -0.05 11.56
CA THR A 219 -4.72 0.79 11.72
C THR A 219 -4.92 1.74 12.90
N VAL A 220 -3.93 1.86 13.77
CA VAL A 220 -3.95 2.72 14.97
C VAL A 220 -2.82 3.75 14.88
N VAL A 221 -3.16 5.02 15.09
CA VAL A 221 -2.19 6.12 15.11
C VAL A 221 -2.45 7.00 16.34
N PRO A 222 -1.42 7.31 17.15
CA PRO A 222 -0.02 6.90 17.00
C PRO A 222 0.20 5.41 17.28
N ALA A 223 1.16 4.80 16.58
CA ALA A 223 1.63 3.45 16.90
C ALA A 223 2.20 3.38 18.33
N GLN A 224 1.93 2.29 19.04
CA GLN A 224 2.49 2.10 20.39
C GLN A 224 3.90 1.50 20.33
N VAL A 225 4.84 2.28 19.82
CA VAL A 225 6.27 1.96 19.74
C VAL A 225 7.10 3.01 20.49
N GLY A 226 8.31 2.66 20.89
CA GLY A 226 9.21 3.64 21.54
C GLY A 226 9.67 4.73 20.56
N GLU A 227 9.92 5.94 21.05
CA GLU A 227 10.32 7.11 20.23
C GLU A 227 11.51 6.81 19.31
N LYS A 228 12.50 6.05 19.78
CA LYS A 228 13.66 5.63 18.97
C LYS A 228 13.25 4.76 17.77
N ALA A 229 12.32 3.83 17.98
CA ALA A 229 11.81 2.96 16.92
C ALA A 229 10.95 3.76 15.94
N GLU A 230 10.16 4.73 16.42
CA GLU A 230 9.39 5.62 15.56
C GLU A 230 10.30 6.45 14.64
N GLN A 231 11.34 7.07 15.20
CA GLN A 231 12.34 7.82 14.44
C GLN A 231 13.09 6.91 13.44
N SER A 232 13.46 5.70 13.86
CA SER A 232 14.14 4.73 13.01
C SER A 232 13.26 4.28 11.84
N ALA A 233 11.99 3.96 12.08
CA ALA A 233 11.05 3.53 11.03
C ALA A 233 10.89 4.62 9.95
N ARG A 234 10.76 5.88 10.37
CA ARG A 234 10.69 7.03 9.46
C ARG A 234 11.99 7.21 8.69
N GLY A 235 13.14 7.15 9.37
CA GLY A 235 14.46 7.24 8.76
C GLY A 235 14.74 6.14 7.74
N MET A 236 14.27 4.90 7.99
CA MET A 236 14.36 3.79 7.03
C MET A 236 13.54 4.09 5.76
N ALA A 237 12.31 4.59 5.91
CA ALA A 237 11.45 4.96 4.78
C ALA A 237 12.04 6.13 3.96
N GLU A 238 12.57 7.17 4.62
CA GLU A 238 13.25 8.29 3.98
C GLU A 238 14.52 7.83 3.23
N THR A 239 15.34 7.00 3.88
CA THR A 239 16.56 6.43 3.28
C THR A 239 16.22 5.65 2.01
N PHE A 240 15.22 4.76 2.07
CA PHE A 240 14.82 4.01 0.89
C PHE A 240 14.29 4.93 -0.22
N ALA A 241 13.39 5.85 0.12
CA ALA A 241 12.80 6.79 -0.83
C ALA A 241 13.87 7.63 -1.57
N GLU A 242 14.94 8.00 -0.89
CA GLU A 242 16.09 8.68 -1.51
C GLU A 242 16.90 7.75 -2.41
N ASN A 243 17.24 6.54 -1.94
CA ASN A 243 18.04 5.55 -2.70
C ASN A 243 17.39 5.17 -4.04
N ILE A 244 16.07 5.01 -4.06
CA ILE A 244 15.31 4.67 -5.28
C ILE A 244 14.84 5.89 -6.06
N ALA A 245 15.24 7.10 -5.65
CA ALA A 245 14.79 8.36 -6.23
C ALA A 245 13.26 8.43 -6.39
N LEU A 246 12.52 8.01 -5.36
CA LEU A 246 11.06 7.94 -5.34
C LEU A 246 10.45 9.24 -5.89
N VAL A 247 9.38 9.09 -6.68
CA VAL A 247 8.46 10.16 -7.00
C VAL A 247 7.05 9.66 -6.72
N GLY A 248 6.26 10.42 -5.96
CA GLY A 248 4.96 9.96 -5.47
C GLY A 248 5.07 9.38 -4.07
N THR A 249 4.23 8.39 -3.77
CA THR A 249 4.02 7.85 -2.42
C THR A 249 4.41 6.40 -2.38
N LEU A 250 5.01 5.98 -1.26
CA LEU A 250 5.39 4.61 -0.97
C LEU A 250 4.94 4.30 0.46
N ALA A 251 4.34 3.13 0.69
CA ALA A 251 4.21 2.56 2.01
C ALA A 251 5.32 1.54 2.25
N MET A 252 5.94 1.63 3.42
CA MET A 252 6.89 0.64 3.92
C MET A 252 6.27 -0.05 5.12
N GLU A 253 5.95 -1.33 4.95
CA GLU A 253 5.48 -2.18 6.04
C GLU A 253 6.66 -2.79 6.79
N MET A 254 6.57 -2.85 8.11
CA MET A 254 7.67 -3.30 8.96
C MET A 254 7.16 -4.16 10.11
N PHE A 255 7.99 -5.11 10.51
CA PHE A 255 7.88 -5.84 11.75
C PHE A 255 8.66 -5.13 12.85
N TYR A 256 8.00 -4.86 13.97
CA TYR A 256 8.58 -4.32 15.20
C TYR A 256 8.71 -5.43 16.25
N LEU A 257 9.92 -5.69 16.74
CA LEU A 257 10.22 -6.76 17.70
C LEU A 257 10.23 -6.24 19.14
N GLU A 258 10.18 -7.16 20.12
CA GLU A 258 10.20 -6.83 21.55
C GLU A 258 11.46 -6.05 21.98
N ASP A 259 12.59 -6.28 21.32
CA ASP A 259 13.85 -5.58 21.56
C ASP A 259 13.94 -4.18 20.91
N GLY A 260 12.90 -3.80 20.17
CA GLY A 260 12.80 -2.53 19.44
C GLY A 260 13.41 -2.54 18.04
N SER A 261 13.90 -3.69 17.56
CA SER A 261 14.40 -3.82 16.19
C SER A 261 13.28 -3.78 15.14
N LEU A 262 13.65 -3.35 13.94
CA LEU A 262 12.76 -3.16 12.81
C LEU A 262 13.24 -3.96 11.60
N TYR A 263 12.32 -4.65 10.95
CA TYR A 263 12.56 -5.37 9.70
C TYR A 263 11.51 -4.95 8.67
N VAL A 264 11.93 -4.53 7.50
CA VAL A 264 11.01 -4.25 6.38
C VAL A 264 10.41 -5.57 5.90
N ASN A 265 9.08 -5.61 5.83
CA ASN A 265 8.32 -6.75 5.34
C ASN A 265 8.06 -6.64 3.83
N GLU A 266 7.41 -5.56 3.41
CA GLU A 266 7.04 -5.31 2.01
C GLU A 266 6.90 -3.81 1.71
N LEU A 267 6.89 -3.48 0.42
CA LEU A 267 6.72 -2.12 -0.08
C LEU A 267 5.52 -2.01 -1.03
N ALA A 268 4.75 -0.95 -0.88
CA ALA A 268 3.68 -0.60 -1.82
C ALA A 268 3.97 0.78 -2.44
N PRO A 269 4.40 0.89 -3.72
CA PRO A 269 4.80 2.13 -4.39
C PRO A 269 3.61 3.01 -4.83
N ARG A 270 2.64 3.16 -3.93
CA ARG A 270 1.38 3.87 -4.10
C ARG A 270 0.84 4.29 -2.73
N PRO A 271 -0.18 5.17 -2.68
CA PRO A 271 -1.02 5.28 -1.50
C PRO A 271 -1.52 3.92 -1.02
N HIS A 272 -1.57 3.75 0.30
CA HIS A 272 -1.76 2.45 0.93
C HIS A 272 -2.93 2.45 1.91
N ASN A 273 -3.49 1.26 2.15
CA ASN A 273 -4.66 1.08 3.02
C ASN A 273 -4.38 1.58 4.44
N SER A 274 -3.19 1.25 4.98
CA SER A 274 -2.75 1.71 6.30
C SER A 274 -2.50 3.23 6.40
N GLY A 275 -2.61 3.97 5.30
CA GLY A 275 -2.52 5.43 5.29
C GLY A 275 -3.87 6.14 5.24
N HIS A 276 -5.01 5.44 5.14
CA HIS A 276 -6.32 6.09 4.95
C HIS A 276 -6.75 6.93 6.17
N TYR A 277 -6.21 6.62 7.35
CA TYR A 277 -6.36 7.45 8.55
C TYR A 277 -6.00 8.94 8.32
N SER A 278 -5.06 9.20 7.40
CA SER A 278 -4.56 10.55 7.13
C SER A 278 -5.62 11.49 6.55
N ILE A 279 -6.74 10.96 6.04
CA ILE A 279 -7.85 11.78 5.50
C ILE A 279 -8.49 12.60 6.62
N ASP A 280 -8.74 12.01 7.79
CA ASP A 280 -9.49 12.66 8.89
C ASP A 280 -8.64 12.99 10.11
N ALA A 281 -7.39 12.50 10.17
CA ALA A 281 -6.53 12.62 11.36
C ALA A 281 -5.16 13.24 11.10
N CYS A 282 -4.94 13.80 9.90
CA CYS A 282 -3.77 14.61 9.57
C CYS A 282 -4.18 15.94 8.94
N ASN A 283 -3.27 16.92 8.96
CA ASN A 283 -3.45 18.20 8.26
C ASN A 283 -3.45 18.06 6.72
N VAL A 284 -2.98 16.93 6.19
CA VAL A 284 -2.93 16.60 4.77
C VAL A 284 -3.07 15.08 4.61
N SER A 285 -3.79 14.62 3.60
CA SER A 285 -3.93 13.19 3.32
C SER A 285 -2.75 12.65 2.49
N GLN A 286 -2.51 11.34 2.55
CA GLN A 286 -1.52 10.68 1.67
C GLN A 286 -1.84 10.90 0.19
N PHE A 287 -3.11 11.01 -0.16
CA PHE A 287 -3.59 11.21 -1.53
C PHE A 287 -3.27 12.62 -1.99
N HIS A 288 -3.51 13.62 -1.14
CA HIS A 288 -3.13 15.01 -1.41
C HIS A 288 -1.62 15.14 -1.64
N LEU A 289 -0.80 14.53 -0.79
CA LEU A 289 0.65 14.53 -0.96
C LEU A 289 1.09 13.78 -2.22
N HIS A 290 0.44 12.67 -2.56
CA HIS A 290 0.71 11.96 -3.82
C HIS A 290 0.50 12.88 -5.03
N ILE A 291 -0.64 13.59 -5.10
CA ILE A 291 -0.97 14.53 -6.17
C ILE A 291 0.07 15.66 -6.25
N ARG A 292 0.44 16.24 -5.11
CA ARG A 292 1.50 17.27 -5.07
C ARG A 292 2.82 16.74 -5.61
N ALA A 293 3.22 15.53 -5.19
CA ALA A 293 4.47 14.91 -5.60
C ALA A 293 4.56 14.67 -7.12
N ILE A 294 3.55 14.04 -7.72
CA ILE A 294 3.54 13.74 -9.17
C ILE A 294 3.37 15.01 -10.01
N CYS A 295 2.70 16.04 -9.49
CA CYS A 295 2.57 17.34 -10.16
C CYS A 295 3.79 18.26 -9.93
N GLY A 296 4.71 17.89 -9.05
CA GLY A 296 5.91 18.65 -8.71
C GLY A 296 5.64 19.92 -7.90
N TRP A 297 4.64 19.89 -7.03
CA TRP A 297 4.39 20.93 -6.02
C TRP A 297 5.24 20.68 -4.77
N PRO A 298 5.58 21.74 -4.00
CA PRO A 298 6.21 21.57 -2.69
C PRO A 298 5.36 20.69 -1.78
N LEU A 299 5.93 19.85 -0.94
CA LEU A 299 5.16 19.00 -0.02
C LEU A 299 4.70 19.80 1.21
N ILE A 300 3.70 19.25 1.89
CA ILE A 300 3.25 19.73 3.20
C ILE A 300 3.72 18.68 4.20
N LYS A 301 4.38 19.12 5.27
CA LYS A 301 4.78 18.21 6.35
C LYS A 301 3.52 17.64 7.02
N PRO A 302 3.31 16.31 7.03
CA PRO A 302 2.19 15.71 7.75
C PRO A 302 2.31 15.94 9.24
N GLU A 303 1.21 16.37 9.85
CA GLU A 303 1.06 16.50 11.29
C GLU A 303 -0.22 15.77 11.70
N SER A 304 -0.10 14.83 12.64
CA SER A 304 -1.25 14.19 13.27
C SER A 304 -2.04 15.24 14.05
N THR A 305 -3.32 15.38 13.75
CA THR A 305 -4.22 16.35 14.41
C THR A 305 -4.97 15.73 15.58
N THR A 306 -5.13 14.41 15.58
CA THR A 306 -5.88 13.63 16.57
C THR A 306 -5.47 12.17 16.51
N PRO A 307 -5.46 11.44 17.65
CA PRO A 307 -5.44 9.98 17.65
C PRO A 307 -6.58 9.39 16.82
N VAL A 308 -6.31 8.30 16.12
CA VAL A 308 -7.26 7.67 15.21
C VAL A 308 -7.11 6.15 15.18
N VAL A 309 -8.26 5.49 15.08
CA VAL A 309 -8.37 4.07 14.74
C VAL A 309 -9.13 3.98 13.42
N MET A 310 -8.47 3.46 12.39
CA MET A 310 -9.08 3.16 11.11
C MET A 310 -9.45 1.68 11.07
N ASP A 311 -10.72 1.36 10.83
CA ASP A 311 -11.19 -0.01 10.59
C ASP A 311 -11.64 -0.17 9.12
N ASN A 312 -11.23 -1.26 8.47
CA ASN A 312 -11.75 -1.58 7.14
C ASN A 312 -13.23 -2.00 7.20
N VAL A 313 -14.01 -1.60 6.19
CA VAL A 313 -15.39 -2.06 5.99
C VAL A 313 -15.40 -3.01 4.80
N LEU A 314 -15.55 -4.31 5.07
CA LEU A 314 -15.69 -5.34 4.04
C LEU A 314 -17.17 -5.49 3.64
N GLY A 315 -17.46 -6.24 2.57
CA GLY A 315 -18.82 -6.42 2.04
C GLY A 315 -19.85 -6.82 3.09
N GLU A 316 -19.51 -7.80 3.91
CA GLU A 316 -20.32 -8.31 5.01
C GLU A 316 -20.54 -7.29 6.15
N HIS A 317 -19.77 -6.19 6.19
CA HIS A 317 -19.83 -5.18 7.24
C HIS A 317 -20.55 -3.89 6.82
N VAL A 318 -20.91 -3.75 5.54
CA VAL A 318 -21.45 -2.49 4.99
C VAL A 318 -22.77 -2.08 5.65
N GLU A 319 -23.73 -3.01 5.75
CA GLU A 319 -25.05 -2.72 6.32
C GLU A 319 -24.94 -2.24 7.77
N LYS A 320 -24.16 -2.97 8.58
CA LYS A 320 -23.87 -2.63 9.98
C LYS A 320 -23.19 -1.26 10.11
N ALA A 321 -22.21 -0.97 9.25
CA ALA A 321 -21.51 0.31 9.26
C ALA A 321 -22.46 1.49 8.96
N ILE A 322 -23.35 1.34 7.96
CA ILE A 322 -24.35 2.36 7.60
C ILE A 322 -25.36 2.58 8.74
N GLU A 323 -25.75 1.53 9.44
CA GLU A 323 -26.70 1.61 10.55
C GLU A 323 -26.10 2.31 11.79
N ILE A 324 -24.88 1.92 12.19
CA ILE A 324 -24.32 2.28 13.49
C ILE A 324 -23.58 3.63 13.45
N ILE A 325 -22.77 3.89 12.41
CA ILE A 325 -21.86 5.04 12.38
C ILE A 325 -22.57 6.40 12.52
N PRO A 326 -23.78 6.65 11.96
CA PRO A 326 -24.47 7.92 12.14
C PRO A 326 -24.74 8.33 13.59
N ALA A 327 -24.70 7.40 14.55
CA ALA A 327 -24.81 7.68 15.98
C ALA A 327 -23.52 8.26 16.60
N TYR A 328 -22.39 8.18 15.92
CA TYR A 328 -21.07 8.56 16.41
C TYR A 328 -20.62 9.85 15.73
N ARG A 329 -20.21 10.85 16.53
CA ARG A 329 -19.86 12.20 16.03
C ARG A 329 -18.39 12.34 15.62
N ASN A 330 -17.60 11.32 15.91
CA ASN A 330 -16.16 11.26 15.70
C ASN A 330 -15.75 10.07 14.82
N ALA A 331 -16.72 9.47 14.12
CA ALA A 331 -16.51 8.38 13.18
C ALA A 331 -16.83 8.85 11.75
N PHE A 332 -15.84 8.77 10.87
CA PHE A 332 -15.88 9.25 9.50
C PHE A 332 -15.92 8.05 8.56
N LEU A 333 -17.10 7.75 8.03
CA LEU A 333 -17.31 6.63 7.09
C LEU A 333 -16.95 7.04 5.67
N HIS A 334 -16.07 6.27 5.03
CA HIS A 334 -15.69 6.39 3.63
C HIS A 334 -16.14 5.15 2.87
N LEU A 335 -17.15 5.28 2.01
CA LEU A 335 -17.59 4.22 1.11
C LEU A 335 -17.09 4.47 -0.31
N TYR A 336 -16.63 3.42 -0.96
CA TYR A 336 -15.94 3.52 -2.26
C TYR A 336 -16.89 3.51 -3.47
N GLY A 337 -18.20 3.36 -3.25
CA GLY A 337 -19.18 3.33 -4.35
C GLY A 337 -19.14 2.06 -5.21
N LYS A 338 -18.56 0.96 -4.71
CA LYS A 338 -18.57 -0.33 -5.42
C LYS A 338 -19.99 -0.89 -5.46
N GLU A 339 -20.48 -1.30 -6.64
CA GLU A 339 -21.86 -1.80 -6.81
C GLU A 339 -22.14 -3.05 -5.95
N GLU A 340 -21.24 -4.03 -5.97
CA GLU A 340 -21.48 -5.33 -5.33
C GLU A 340 -20.66 -5.51 -4.05
N ALA A 341 -21.37 -5.65 -2.92
CA ALA A 341 -20.81 -6.06 -1.64
C ALA A 341 -20.63 -7.58 -1.59
N ARG A 342 -19.40 -8.05 -1.81
CA ARG A 342 -19.02 -9.47 -1.68
C ARG A 342 -18.22 -9.70 -0.39
N PRO A 343 -18.34 -10.87 0.26
CA PRO A 343 -17.51 -11.22 1.42
C PRO A 343 -16.01 -11.01 1.14
N GLY A 344 -15.31 -10.37 2.05
CA GLY A 344 -13.87 -10.09 1.92
C GLY A 344 -13.52 -8.92 0.98
N ARG A 345 -14.46 -8.38 0.19
CA ARG A 345 -14.20 -7.22 -0.69
C ARG A 345 -14.15 -5.95 0.16
N LYS A 346 -13.07 -5.17 0.07
CA LYS A 346 -12.95 -3.85 0.72
C LYS A 346 -13.97 -2.88 0.09
N MET A 347 -15.02 -2.53 0.83
CA MET A 347 -16.11 -1.63 0.39
C MET A 347 -15.96 -0.21 0.91
N GLY A 348 -15.22 -0.05 2.01
CA GLY A 348 -14.96 1.24 2.63
C GLY A 348 -13.95 1.13 3.75
N HIS A 349 -13.80 2.22 4.49
CA HIS A 349 -13.16 2.26 5.80
C HIS A 349 -13.88 3.28 6.69
N VAL A 350 -13.67 3.19 8.00
CA VAL A 350 -14.09 4.22 8.93
C VAL A 350 -12.86 4.71 9.70
N ASN A 351 -12.71 6.03 9.82
CA ASN A 351 -11.74 6.64 10.72
C ASN A 351 -12.47 7.10 11.99
N ILE A 352 -12.05 6.60 13.14
CA ILE A 352 -12.62 6.95 14.45
C ILE A 352 -11.57 7.77 15.17
N THR A 353 -11.87 9.03 15.49
CA THR A 353 -10.90 9.97 16.09
C THR A 353 -11.20 10.22 17.56
N GLY A 354 -10.20 10.48 18.40
CA GLY A 354 -10.42 10.75 19.83
C GLY A 354 -9.40 11.69 20.44
N LYS A 355 -9.44 11.88 21.76
CA LYS A 355 -8.46 12.75 22.46
C LYS A 355 -7.17 12.01 22.79
N THR A 356 -7.29 10.73 23.13
CA THR A 356 -6.17 9.84 23.44
C THR A 356 -6.29 8.56 22.62
N ARG A 357 -5.17 7.86 22.44
CA ARG A 357 -5.13 6.57 21.73
C ARG A 357 -6.06 5.56 22.40
N GLU A 358 -6.00 5.47 23.73
CA GLU A 358 -6.76 4.52 24.53
C GLU A 358 -8.27 4.76 24.43
N GLU A 359 -8.72 6.01 24.53
CA GLU A 359 -10.14 6.36 24.37
C GLU A 359 -10.64 5.96 22.98
N THR A 360 -9.84 6.24 21.95
CA THR A 360 -10.19 5.96 20.55
C THR A 360 -10.33 4.46 20.28
N LEU A 361 -9.42 3.64 20.86
CA LEU A 361 -9.51 2.18 20.79
C LEU A 361 -10.79 1.65 21.46
N ILE A 362 -11.10 2.11 22.67
CA ILE A 362 -12.32 1.71 23.39
C ILE A 362 -13.57 2.08 22.58
N GLU A 363 -13.59 3.21 21.89
CA GLU A 363 -14.71 3.61 21.05
C GLU A 363 -14.84 2.77 19.78
N SER A 364 -13.73 2.45 19.12
CA SER A 364 -13.71 1.50 17.99
C SER A 364 -14.19 0.11 18.39
N GLU A 365 -13.79 -0.39 19.55
CA GLU A 365 -14.27 -1.68 20.08
C GLU A 365 -15.78 -1.68 20.33
N LYS A 366 -16.35 -0.57 20.80
CA LYS A 366 -17.81 -0.43 20.98
C LYS A 366 -18.58 -0.42 19.66
N LEU A 367 -18.01 0.17 18.60
CA LEU A 367 -18.59 0.17 17.26
C LEU A 367 -18.64 -1.25 16.68
N ALA A 368 -17.62 -2.05 16.98
CA ALA A 368 -17.58 -3.48 16.70
C ALA A 368 -17.91 -3.80 15.23
N ILE A 369 -17.49 -2.96 14.28
CA ILE A 369 -17.92 -3.07 12.86
C ILE A 369 -17.50 -4.42 12.25
N ARG A 370 -16.34 -4.95 12.68
CA ARG A 370 -15.79 -6.25 12.28
C ARG A 370 -15.85 -7.33 13.38
N SER A 371 -16.76 -7.19 14.35
CA SER A 371 -16.97 -8.19 15.42
C SER A 371 -18.02 -9.23 15.05
#